data_AF-A0A4Y8M8J3-F1
#
_entry.id   AF-A0A4Y8M8J3-F1
#
_cell.length_a   1.000
_cell.length_b   1.000
_cell.length_c   1.000
_cell.angle_alpha   90.00
_cell.angle_beta   90.00
_cell.angle_gamma   90.00
#
_symmetry.space_group_name_H-M   'P 1'
#
loop_
_entity.id
_entity.type
_entity.pdbx_description
1 polymer ?
#
loop_
_entity_poly.entity_id
_entity_poly.type
_entity_poly.pdbx_seq_one_letter_code
_entity_poly.pdbx_strand_id
1 'polypeptide(L)'
;MRISRRYWLSVALLIVLLIFFYQWVKNLTEIYPAGRFSVTISNKSDYDLVSVETGIVSGASKDLYDKKINAGAKAKIKPELRLTGEGAIYLKYTDSRGDTKEAVVCGYTESLSGRSMVTVYNDRVDVEQNCM
;
A
#
# COMPACT_ATOMS: atom_id res chain seq x y z
N MET A 1 -35.58 0.03 -35.84
CA MET A 1 -34.28 0.74 -35.81
C MET A 1 -33.17 -0.31 -35.95
N ARG A 2 -32.60 -0.50 -37.15
CA ARG A 2 -31.64 -1.59 -37.45
C ARG A 2 -30.24 -1.07 -37.19
N ILE A 3 -29.72 -1.26 -35.98
CA ILE A 3 -28.33 -0.88 -35.65
C ILE A 3 -27.43 -1.72 -36.55
N SER A 4 -26.68 -1.06 -37.43
CA SER A 4 -25.86 -1.75 -38.41
C SER A 4 -24.71 -2.47 -37.70
N ARG A 5 -24.35 -3.67 -38.19
CA ARG A 5 -23.28 -4.51 -37.65
C ARG A 5 -21.93 -3.77 -37.52
N ARG A 6 -21.75 -2.69 -38.29
CA ARG A 6 -20.60 -1.78 -38.23
C ARG A 6 -20.57 -0.93 -36.94
N TYR A 7 -21.72 -0.46 -36.46
CA TYR A 7 -21.80 0.27 -35.19
C TYR A 7 -21.39 -0.62 -34.00
N TRP A 8 -21.78 -1.90 -34.01
CA TRP A 8 -21.38 -2.85 -32.97
C TRP A 8 -19.87 -3.11 -32.95
N LEU A 9 -19.23 -3.19 -34.12
CA LEU A 9 -17.77 -3.35 -34.20
C LEU A 9 -17.04 -2.10 -33.68
N SER A 10 -17.51 -0.90 -34.04
CA SER A 10 -16.92 0.35 -33.55
C SER A 10 -17.06 0.51 -32.04
N VAL A 11 -18.24 0.17 -31.48
CA VAL A 11 -18.48 0.21 -30.02
C VAL A 11 -17.60 -0.81 -29.30
N ALA A 12 -17.48 -2.04 -29.81
CA ALA A 12 -16.62 -3.07 -29.22
C ALA A 12 -15.14 -2.64 -29.21
N LEU A 13 -14.65 -2.06 -30.31
CA LEU A 13 -13.27 -1.54 -30.38
C LEU A 13 -13.03 -0.43 -29.35
N LEU A 14 -13.99 0.48 -29.19
CA LEU A 14 -13.91 1.58 -28.22
C LEU A 14 -13.85 1.05 -26.78
N ILE A 15 -14.66 0.03 -26.45
CA ILE A 15 -14.63 -0.62 -25.13
C ILE A 15 -13.26 -1.27 -24.88
N VAL A 16 -12.71 -1.99 -25.88
CA VAL A 16 -11.39 -2.62 -25.76
C VAL A 16 -10.31 -1.55 -25.54
N LEU A 17 -10.33 -0.45 -26.29
CA LEU A 17 -9.38 0.65 -26.13
C LEU A 17 -9.49 1.31 -24.74
N LEU A 18 -10.71 1.49 -24.22
CA LEU A 18 -10.91 2.02 -22.86
C LEU A 18 -10.37 1.08 -21.79
N ILE A 19 -10.56 -0.24 -21.94
CA ILE A 19 -10.00 -1.25 -21.02
C ILE A 19 -8.47 -1.20 -21.08
N PHE A 20 -7.87 -1.16 -22.27
CA PHE A 20 -6.42 -1.07 -22.44
C PHE A 20 -5.86 0.22 -21.84
N PHE A 21 -6.49 1.36 -22.11
CA PHE A 21 -6.08 2.64 -21.55
C PHE A 21 -6.17 2.63 -20.02
N TYR A 22 -7.25 2.08 -19.46
CA TYR A 22 -7.40 1.92 -18.02
C TYR A 22 -6.30 1.06 -17.40
N GLN A 23 -5.96 -0.08 -18.01
CA GLN A 23 -4.87 -0.93 -17.54
C GLN A 23 -3.50 -0.23 -17.66
N TRP A 24 -3.27 0.52 -18.74
CA TRP A 24 -2.05 1.30 -18.93
C TRP A 24 -1.87 2.39 -17.87
N VAL A 25 -2.92 3.17 -17.59
CA VAL A 25 -2.90 4.20 -16.54
C VAL A 25 -2.64 3.59 -15.17
N LYS A 26 -3.28 2.45 -14.84
CA LYS A 26 -3.02 1.74 -13.58
C LYS A 26 -1.55 1.38 -13.43
N ASN A 27 -0.96 0.78 -14.46
CA ASN A 27 0.44 0.37 -14.46
C ASN A 27 1.39 1.58 -14.30
N LEU A 28 1.11 2.70 -14.98
CA LEU A 28 1.91 3.92 -14.87
C LEU A 28 1.93 4.48 -13.44
N THR A 29 0.76 4.48 -12.77
CA THR A 29 0.66 4.94 -11.38
C THR A 29 1.36 4.01 -10.39
N GLU A 30 1.46 2.71 -10.70
CA GLU A 30 2.23 1.74 -9.92
C GLU A 30 3.73 1.98 -10.05
N ILE A 31 4.24 2.32 -11.23
CA ILE A 31 5.68 2.56 -11.45
C ILE A 31 6.12 3.91 -10.87
N TYR A 32 5.28 4.95 -10.95
CA TYR A 32 5.60 6.28 -10.46
C TYR A 32 4.64 6.70 -9.35
N PRO A 33 4.82 6.23 -8.12
CA PRO A 33 4.00 6.65 -6.99
C PRO A 33 4.26 8.13 -6.64
N ALA A 34 3.55 9.03 -7.32
CA ALA A 34 3.52 10.44 -6.96
C ALA A 34 2.75 10.65 -5.64
N GLY A 35 3.39 11.31 -4.67
CA GLY A 35 2.75 11.76 -3.43
C GLY A 35 3.44 11.29 -2.15
N ARG A 36 2.86 11.69 -1.01
CA ARG A 36 3.33 11.28 0.33
C ARG A 36 3.33 9.77 0.48
N PHE A 37 4.35 9.26 1.17
CA PHE A 37 4.49 7.85 1.50
C PHE A 37 3.20 7.27 2.08
N SER A 38 2.85 6.05 1.65
CA SER A 38 1.72 5.34 2.22
C SER A 38 1.97 3.85 2.30
N VAL A 39 1.49 3.24 3.38
CA VAL A 39 1.57 1.80 3.59
C VAL A 39 0.17 1.22 3.49
N THR A 40 0.00 0.20 2.68
CA THR A 40 -1.23 -0.60 2.66
C THR A 40 -0.96 -1.91 3.39
N ILE A 41 -1.73 -2.17 4.43
CA ILE A 41 -1.64 -3.40 5.21
C ILE A 41 -2.80 -4.30 4.78
N SER A 42 -2.49 -5.51 4.37
CA SER A 42 -3.42 -6.59 4.13
C SER A 42 -3.29 -7.61 5.24
N ASN A 43 -4.23 -7.59 6.20
CA ASN A 43 -4.26 -8.57 7.27
C ASN A 43 -4.89 -9.86 6.76
N LYS A 44 -4.07 -10.87 6.46
CA LYS A 44 -4.50 -12.23 6.10
C LYS A 44 -4.31 -13.22 7.25
N SER A 45 -3.98 -12.73 8.44
CA SER A 45 -3.91 -13.54 9.65
C SER A 45 -5.30 -13.76 10.24
N ASP A 46 -5.40 -14.70 11.17
CA ASP A 46 -6.63 -15.01 11.91
C ASP A 46 -6.89 -14.04 13.08
N TYR A 47 -6.03 -13.04 13.26
CA TYR A 47 -6.04 -12.15 14.41
C TYR A 47 -6.18 -10.69 14.00
N ASP A 48 -6.83 -9.89 14.84
CA ASP A 48 -6.96 -8.47 14.59
C ASP A 48 -5.63 -7.75 14.90
N LEU A 49 -5.27 -6.75 14.10
CA LEU A 49 -4.17 -5.85 14.44
C LEU A 49 -4.73 -4.70 15.27
N VAL A 50 -4.33 -4.63 16.54
CA VAL A 50 -4.90 -3.69 17.53
C VAL A 50 -4.07 -2.42 17.69
N SER A 51 -2.79 -2.46 17.30
CA SER A 51 -1.90 -1.30 17.26
C SER A 51 -0.99 -1.41 16.05
N VAL A 52 -0.84 -0.30 15.34
CA VAL A 52 0.12 -0.17 14.24
C VAL A 52 0.85 1.15 14.40
N GLU A 53 2.18 1.09 14.39
CA GLU A 53 3.09 2.23 14.43
C GLU A 53 3.96 2.19 13.18
N THR A 54 4.26 3.37 12.64
CA THR A 54 5.27 3.54 11.58
C THR A 54 6.28 4.58 12.04
N GLY A 55 7.53 4.44 11.62
CA GLY A 55 8.56 5.40 12.00
C GLY A 55 9.82 5.29 11.17
N ILE A 56 10.75 6.23 11.39
CA ILE A 56 12.06 6.22 10.75
C ILE A 56 13.01 5.33 11.55
N VAL A 57 13.66 4.38 10.89
CA VAL A 57 14.73 3.57 11.48
C VAL A 57 15.84 4.51 11.95
N SER A 58 16.18 4.43 13.24
CA SER A 58 17.16 5.32 13.90
C SER A 58 16.76 6.80 14.00
N GLY A 59 15.52 7.16 13.66
CA GLY A 59 14.98 8.51 13.79
C GLY A 59 14.01 8.66 14.97
N ALA A 60 13.70 9.91 15.34
CA ALA A 60 12.73 10.22 16.40
C ALA A 60 11.27 10.31 15.88
N SER A 61 11.07 10.39 14.56
CA SER A 61 9.75 10.54 13.98
C SER A 61 9.03 9.20 13.88
N LYS A 62 7.84 9.16 14.47
CA LYS A 62 6.91 8.03 14.46
C LYS A 62 5.47 8.52 14.39
N ASP A 63 4.60 7.68 13.88
CA ASP A 63 3.17 7.92 13.76
C ASP A 63 2.40 6.65 14.12
N LEU A 64 1.30 6.81 14.86
CA LEU A 64 0.49 5.71 15.36
C LEU A 64 -0.86 5.71 14.67
N TYR A 65 -1.27 4.53 14.21
CA TYR A 65 -2.56 4.32 13.59
C TYR A 65 -3.54 3.75 14.62
N ASP A 66 -4.42 4.61 15.12
CA ASP A 66 -5.34 4.32 16.24
C ASP A 66 -6.51 3.38 15.89
N LYS A 67 -6.59 2.88 14.65
CA LYS A 67 -7.70 2.03 14.22
C LYS A 67 -7.29 0.58 14.15
N LYS A 68 -8.13 -0.28 14.73
CA LYS A 68 -8.03 -1.73 14.59
C LYS A 68 -8.18 -2.15 13.13
N ILE A 69 -7.37 -3.11 12.69
CA ILE A 69 -7.47 -3.75 11.38
C ILE A 69 -7.91 -5.19 11.61
N ASN A 70 -9.18 -5.48 11.34
CA ASN A 70 -9.74 -6.82 11.55
C ASN A 70 -9.01 -7.88 10.72
N ALA A 71 -9.07 -9.14 11.17
CA ALA A 71 -8.68 -10.29 10.36
C ALA A 71 -9.38 -10.27 8.98
N GLY A 72 -8.63 -10.53 7.91
CA GLY A 72 -9.10 -10.47 6.52
C GLY A 72 -9.26 -9.05 5.93
N ALA A 73 -9.10 -8.00 6.72
CA ALA A 73 -9.29 -6.62 6.26
C ALA A 73 -8.02 -6.00 5.66
N LYS A 74 -8.22 -4.90 4.92
CA LYS A 74 -7.14 -4.05 4.42
C LYS A 74 -7.28 -2.64 4.98
N ALA A 75 -6.16 -2.01 5.29
CA ALA A 75 -6.10 -0.61 5.67
C ALA A 75 -4.99 0.10 4.91
N LYS A 76 -5.23 1.36 4.54
CA LYS A 76 -4.21 2.24 3.96
C LYS A 76 -3.88 3.34 4.95
N ILE A 77 -2.60 3.46 5.28
CA ILE A 77 -2.04 4.42 6.24
C ILE A 77 -1.19 5.41 5.46
N LYS A 78 -1.29 6.69 5.82
CA LYS A 78 -0.47 7.77 5.29
C LYS A 78 0.24 8.43 6.47
N PRO A 79 1.38 7.89 6.89
CA PRO A 79 1.96 8.28 8.15
C PRO A 79 2.55 9.68 8.12
N GLU A 80 2.39 10.42 9.20
CA GLU A 80 2.94 11.78 9.34
C GLU A 80 4.38 11.76 9.86
N LEU A 81 5.30 11.34 8.98
CA LEU A 81 6.72 11.25 9.30
C LEU A 81 7.50 12.51 8.90
N ARG A 82 8.60 12.77 9.61
CA ARG A 82 9.59 13.79 9.30
C ARG A 82 10.94 13.13 9.13
N LEU A 83 11.51 13.26 7.94
CA LEU A 83 12.82 12.74 7.59
C LEU A 83 13.84 13.88 7.52
N THR A 84 15.07 13.60 7.93
CA THR A 84 16.19 14.54 7.82
C THR A 84 17.37 13.78 7.21
N GLY A 85 17.60 13.98 5.91
CA GLY A 85 18.56 13.19 5.13
C GLY A 85 17.94 11.89 4.61
N GLU A 86 18.74 10.84 4.50
CA GLU A 86 18.33 9.49 4.08
C GLU A 86 17.84 8.68 5.29
N GLY A 87 16.94 7.74 5.04
CA GLY A 87 16.53 6.80 6.08
C GLY A 87 15.73 5.63 5.57
N ALA A 88 15.39 4.73 6.49
CA ALA A 88 14.47 3.62 6.27
C ALA A 88 13.21 3.83 7.09
N ILE A 89 12.08 3.26 6.66
CA ILE A 89 10.81 3.31 7.36
C ILE A 89 10.49 1.91 7.88
N TYR A 90 10.20 1.80 9.17
CA TYR A 90 9.67 0.59 9.77
C TYR A 90 8.15 0.67 9.94
N LEU A 91 7.52 -0.49 10.01
CA LEU A 91 6.17 -0.69 10.51
C LEU A 91 6.24 -1.71 11.63
N LYS A 92 5.69 -1.35 12.78
CA LYS A 92 5.53 -2.22 13.93
C LYS A 92 4.05 -2.40 14.20
N TYR A 93 3.62 -3.63 14.43
CA TYR A 93 2.23 -3.92 14.75
C TYR A 93 2.13 -4.91 15.90
N THR A 94 1.03 -4.80 16.63
CA THR A 94 0.66 -5.73 17.70
C THR A 94 -0.68 -6.36 17.35
N ASP A 95 -0.76 -7.69 17.41
CA ASP A 95 -1.99 -8.42 17.19
C ASP A 95 -2.85 -8.51 18.47
N SER A 96 -4.07 -9.03 18.36
CA SER A 96 -5.00 -9.19 19.47
C SER A 96 -4.55 -10.20 20.54
N ARG A 97 -3.51 -11.00 20.29
CA ARG A 97 -2.89 -11.89 21.28
C ARG A 97 -1.80 -11.18 22.09
N GLY A 98 -1.40 -9.99 21.65
CA GLY A 98 -0.31 -9.21 22.24
C GLY A 98 1.05 -9.45 21.57
N ASP A 99 1.11 -10.20 20.47
CA ASP A 99 2.37 -10.44 19.75
C ASP A 99 2.73 -9.20 18.94
N THR A 100 3.92 -8.65 19.20
CA THR A 100 4.46 -7.50 18.44
C THR A 100 5.49 -7.96 17.42
N LYS A 101 5.33 -7.50 16.18
CA LYS A 101 6.28 -7.73 15.08
C LYS A 101 6.64 -6.42 14.41
N GLU A 102 7.87 -6.34 13.93
CA GLU A 102 8.40 -5.18 13.21
C GLU A 102 8.93 -5.62 11.85
N ALA A 103 8.69 -4.80 10.83
CA ALA A 103 9.18 -5.01 9.47
C ALA A 103 9.64 -3.69 8.86
N VAL A 104 10.72 -3.73 8.08
CA VAL A 104 11.14 -2.59 7.28
C VAL A 104 10.24 -2.50 6.06
N VAL A 105 9.42 -1.44 5.99
CA VAL A 105 8.49 -1.19 4.88
C VAL A 105 9.09 -0.35 3.77
N CYS A 106 10.21 0.31 4.05
CA CYS A 106 10.98 1.08 3.09
C CYS A 106 12.45 1.05 3.51
N GLY A 107 13.30 0.32 2.79
CA GLY A 107 14.71 0.16 3.17
C GLY A 107 15.56 1.40 2.95
N TYR A 108 15.11 2.31 2.08
CA TYR A 108 15.78 3.54 1.74
C TYR A 108 14.76 4.52 1.15
N THR A 109 14.79 5.78 1.60
CA THR A 109 14.05 6.90 1.04
C THR A 109 14.74 8.21 1.42
N GLU A 110 14.67 9.18 0.51
CA GLU A 110 15.16 10.55 0.74
C GLU A 110 14.01 11.55 0.93
N SER A 111 12.82 11.23 0.43
CA SER A 111 11.71 12.18 0.31
C SER A 111 10.39 11.75 0.94
N LEU A 112 10.35 10.64 1.69
CA LEU A 112 9.11 10.11 2.27
C LEU A 112 8.01 9.99 1.21
N SER A 113 8.37 9.37 0.09
CA SER A 113 7.51 9.18 -1.07
C SER A 113 7.43 7.71 -1.46
N GLY A 114 6.36 7.35 -2.16
CA GLY A 114 6.15 5.99 -2.60
C GLY A 114 5.06 5.24 -1.85
N ARG A 115 5.02 3.93 -2.06
CA ARG A 115 4.02 3.03 -1.50
C ARG A 115 4.64 1.71 -1.11
N SER A 116 4.16 1.14 0.00
CA SER A 116 4.52 -0.22 0.39
C SER A 116 3.26 -1.05 0.65
N MET A 117 3.30 -2.32 0.27
CA MET A 117 2.28 -3.31 0.62
C MET A 117 2.84 -4.26 1.67
N VAL A 118 2.17 -4.35 2.80
CA VAL A 118 2.50 -5.29 3.88
C VAL A 118 1.39 -6.32 3.95
N THR A 119 1.73 -7.58 3.74
CA THR A 119 0.79 -8.69 3.94
C THR A 119 1.16 -9.45 5.20
N VAL A 120 0.27 -9.41 6.19
CA VAL A 120 0.47 -10.09 7.47
C VAL A 120 -0.21 -11.45 7.43
N TYR A 121 0.56 -12.50 7.70
CA TYR A 121 0.09 -13.87 7.90
C TYR A 121 0.29 -14.28 9.36
N ASN A 122 -0.18 -15.47 9.73
CA ASN A 122 -0.05 -15.98 11.10
C ASN A 122 1.43 -16.12 11.53
N ASP A 123 2.25 -16.65 10.63
CA ASP A 123 3.65 -17.01 10.88
C ASP A 123 4.65 -16.01 10.27
N ARG A 124 4.30 -15.35 9.17
CA ARG A 124 5.20 -14.46 8.44
C ARG A 124 4.61 -13.10 8.04
N VAL A 125 5.48 -12.23 7.55
CA VAL A 125 5.13 -10.92 6.98
C VAL A 125 5.83 -10.78 5.64
N ASP A 126 5.06 -10.49 4.61
CA ASP A 126 5.59 -10.23 3.26
C ASP A 126 5.50 -8.71 3.01
N VAL A 127 6.60 -8.11 2.53
CA VAL A 127 6.69 -6.67 2.26
C VAL A 127 7.10 -6.43 0.81
N GLU A 128 6.26 -5.73 0.07
CA GLU A 128 6.59 -5.20 -1.25
C GLU A 128 6.86 -3.70 -1.12
N GLN A 129 8.07 -3.29 -1.49
CA GLN A 129 8.54 -1.91 -1.34
C GLN A 129 8.58 -1.22 -2.70
N ASN A 130 7.96 -0.06 -2.79
CA ASN A 130 8.03 0.82 -3.95
C ASN A 130 8.18 2.25 -3.47
N CYS A 131 9.35 2.51 -2.88
CA CYS A 131 9.74 3.79 -2.31
C CYS A 131 10.54 4.62 -3.30
N MET A 132 10.53 5.93 -3.05
CA MET A 132 11.44 6.91 -3.65
C MET A 132 12.08 7.70 -2.52
#